data_AF-W2GUP6-F1
#
_entry.id   AF-W2GUP6-F1
#
_cell.length_a   1.000
_cell.length_b   1.000
_cell.length_c   1.000
_cell.angle_alpha   90.00
_cell.angle_beta   90.00
_cell.angle_gamma   90.00
#
_symmetry.space_group_name_H-M   'P 1'
#
loop_
_entity.id
_entity.type
_entity.pdbx_description
1 polymer ?
#
loop_
_entity_poly.entity_id
_entity_poly.type
_entity_poly.pdbx_seq_one_letter_code
_entity_poly.pdbx_strand_id
1 'polypeptide(L)'
;QGIDRAFAVAHDVAVVKLLYENEKISDHAVTVAFTRSLNSLNQHLIPSEIIQFLHKLPCIPSSLIDEAFVRAAQGQKTDTIEVLRDDSHLTSKAKGDAFVDAFKCQGVEIMKELYDEKCTPPSSGCFPSK
;
A
#
# COMPACT_ATOMS: atom_id res chain seq x y z
N GLN A 1 4.84 -25.97 1.11
CA GLN A 1 5.93 -26.32 0.17
C GLN A 1 7.07 -25.31 0.34
N GLY A 2 8.33 -25.66 0.04
CA GLY A 2 9.48 -24.75 0.27
C GLY A 2 9.46 -23.49 -0.60
N ILE A 3 8.87 -23.58 -1.80
CA ILE A 3 8.78 -22.48 -2.77
C ILE A 3 7.89 -21.35 -2.25
N ASP A 4 6.69 -21.66 -1.74
CA ASP A 4 5.79 -20.69 -1.08
C ASP A 4 6.51 -19.91 0.02
N ARG A 5 7.33 -20.61 0.82
CA ARG A 5 8.11 -19.97 1.89
C ARG A 5 9.21 -19.08 1.33
N ALA A 6 9.92 -19.52 0.30
CA ALA A 6 10.96 -18.73 -0.37
C ALA A 6 10.37 -17.46 -0.99
N PHE A 7 9.23 -17.58 -1.66
CA PHE A 7 8.46 -16.47 -2.19
C PHE A 7 8.09 -15.48 -1.09
N ALA A 8 7.48 -15.97 0.00
CA ALA A 8 6.98 -15.14 1.09
C ALA A 8 8.07 -14.35 1.84
N VAL A 9 9.31 -14.84 1.84
CA VAL A 9 10.44 -14.19 2.54
C VAL A 9 11.41 -13.47 1.61
N ALA A 10 11.16 -13.47 0.30
CA ALA A 10 12.01 -12.78 -0.64
C ALA A 10 12.00 -11.26 -0.39
N HIS A 11 13.19 -10.65 -0.41
CA HIS A 11 13.40 -9.22 -0.22
C HIS A 11 13.78 -8.50 -1.54
N ASP A 12 13.76 -9.24 -2.65
CA ASP A 12 14.11 -8.75 -3.97
C ASP A 12 12.90 -8.93 -4.90
N VAL A 13 12.46 -7.84 -5.52
CA VAL A 13 11.32 -7.82 -6.43
C VAL A 13 11.55 -8.69 -7.67
N ALA A 14 12.79 -8.82 -8.16
CA ALA A 14 13.13 -9.70 -9.28
C ALA A 14 12.95 -11.17 -8.88
N VAL A 15 13.34 -11.54 -7.66
CA VAL A 15 13.13 -12.90 -7.14
C VAL A 15 11.63 -13.18 -6.94
N VAL A 16 10.87 -12.23 -6.37
CA VAL A 16 9.42 -12.36 -6.22
C VAL A 16 8.75 -12.58 -7.58
N LYS A 17 9.08 -11.76 -8.59
CA LYS A 17 8.54 -11.88 -9.95
C LYS A 17 8.92 -13.20 -10.60
N LEU A 18 10.20 -13.59 -10.53
CA LEU A 18 10.69 -14.85 -11.08
C LEU A 18 9.92 -16.05 -10.49
N LEU A 19 9.77 -16.11 -9.17
CA LEU A 19 9.04 -17.18 -8.51
C LEU A 19 7.55 -17.16 -8.86
N TYR A 20 6.92 -15.98 -8.91
CA TYR A 20 5.51 -15.86 -9.29
C TYR A 20 5.23 -16.36 -10.71
N GLU A 21 6.12 -16.03 -11.64
CA GLU A 21 5.97 -16.35 -13.07
C GLU A 21 6.25 -17.83 -13.39
N ASN A 22 7.12 -18.48 -12.61
CA ASN A 22 7.61 -19.83 -12.92
C ASN A 22 7.03 -20.92 -12.02
N GLU A 23 6.44 -20.57 -10.88
CA GLU A 23 5.98 -21.53 -9.89
C GLU A 23 4.51 -21.37 -9.54
N LYS A 24 3.91 -22.45 -9.03
CA LYS A 24 2.56 -22.41 -8.46
C LYS A 24 2.60 -21.84 -7.05
N ILE A 25 2.54 -20.51 -6.95
CA ILE A 25 2.49 -19.81 -5.66
C ILE A 25 1.07 -19.80 -5.11
N SER A 26 0.92 -20.17 -3.84
CA SER A 26 -0.39 -20.10 -3.18
C SER A 26 -0.80 -18.67 -2.83
N ASP A 27 -2.10 -18.39 -2.86
CA ASP A 27 -2.68 -17.11 -2.41
C ASP A 27 -2.26 -16.75 -0.97
N HIS A 28 -2.10 -17.77 -0.13
CA HIS A 28 -1.58 -17.59 1.22
C HIS A 28 -0.14 -17.06 1.21
N ALA A 29 0.74 -17.61 0.37
CA ALA A 29 2.12 -17.13 0.24
C ALA A 29 2.18 -15.69 -0.30
N VAL A 30 1.31 -15.35 -1.27
CA VAL A 30 1.16 -13.98 -1.80
C VAL A 30 0.77 -13.01 -0.68
N THR A 31 -0.26 -13.35 0.09
CA THR A 31 -0.74 -12.53 1.21
C THR A 31 0.35 -12.35 2.27
N VAL A 32 1.08 -13.42 2.62
CA VAL A 32 2.19 -13.34 3.60
C VAL A 32 3.33 -12.44 3.08
N ALA A 33 3.70 -12.56 1.80
CA ALA A 33 4.71 -11.70 1.18
C ALA A 33 4.32 -10.22 1.26
N PHE A 34 3.05 -9.92 0.96
CA PHE A 34 2.50 -8.57 1.03
C PHE A 34 2.56 -8.01 2.45
N THR A 35 2.02 -8.74 3.44
CA THR A 35 2.05 -8.32 4.86
C THR A 35 3.47 -8.09 5.36
N ARG A 36 4.43 -8.94 4.98
CA ARG A 36 5.84 -8.80 5.40
C ARG A 36 6.49 -7.56 4.79
N SER A 37 6.24 -7.31 3.50
CA SER A 37 6.70 -6.11 2.80
C SER A 37 6.14 -4.85 3.47
N LEU A 38 4.85 -4.88 3.79
CA LEU A 38 4.17 -3.79 4.48
C LEU A 38 4.72 -3.52 5.89
N ASN A 39 5.02 -4.56 6.66
CA ASN A 39 5.64 -4.41 7.99
C ASN A 39 7.05 -3.82 7.94
N SER A 40 7.72 -3.91 6.78
CA SER A 40 9.08 -3.45 6.57
C SER A 40 9.15 -2.09 5.85
N LEU A 41 8.01 -1.58 5.39
CA LEU A 41 7.90 -0.36 4.58
C LEU A 41 8.58 0.85 5.24
N ASN A 42 8.33 1.04 6.54
CA ASN A 42 8.90 2.16 7.29
C ASN A 42 10.34 1.92 7.75
N GLN A 43 10.83 0.68 7.68
CA GLN A 43 12.18 0.30 8.10
C GLN A 43 13.18 0.34 6.94
N HIS A 44 12.73 0.61 5.71
CA HIS A 44 13.54 0.58 4.48
C HIS A 44 14.28 -0.76 4.25
N LEU A 45 13.81 -1.84 4.88
CA LEU A 45 14.42 -3.17 4.76
C LEU A 45 13.96 -3.92 3.52
N ILE A 46 12.77 -3.59 3.01
CA ILE A 46 12.16 -4.24 1.85
C ILE A 46 11.78 -3.16 0.83
N PRO A 47 12.12 -3.34 -0.45
CA PRO A 47 11.73 -2.43 -1.52
C PRO A 47 10.20 -2.28 -1.62
N SER A 48 9.71 -1.05 -1.76
CA SER A 48 8.28 -0.74 -1.95
C SER A 48 7.72 -1.35 -3.24
N GLU A 49 8.59 -1.63 -4.21
CA GLU A 49 8.28 -2.28 -5.48
C GLU A 49 7.63 -3.67 -5.31
N ILE A 50 7.89 -4.35 -4.19
CA ILE A 50 7.21 -5.62 -3.88
C ILE A 50 5.73 -5.36 -3.58
N ILE A 51 5.40 -4.32 -2.81
CA ILE A 51 4.00 -3.92 -2.56
C ILE A 51 3.35 -3.47 -3.88
N GLN A 52 4.06 -2.68 -4.68
CA GLN A 52 3.57 -2.21 -5.99
C GLN A 52 3.34 -3.35 -6.99
N PHE A 53 4.07 -4.46 -6.89
CA PHE A 53 3.81 -5.64 -7.69
C PHE A 53 2.62 -6.44 -7.16
N LEU A 54 2.63 -6.75 -5.86
CA LEU A 54 1.69 -7.69 -5.26
C LEU A 54 0.27 -7.13 -5.10
N HIS A 55 0.08 -5.82 -4.91
CA HIS A 55 -1.27 -5.25 -4.71
C HIS A 55 -2.24 -5.52 -5.88
N LYS A 56 -1.70 -5.70 -7.09
CA LYS A 56 -2.48 -5.97 -8.31
C LYS A 56 -3.06 -7.38 -8.35
N LEU A 57 -2.61 -8.27 -7.46
CA LEU A 57 -3.01 -9.67 -7.47
C LEU A 57 -4.37 -9.82 -6.79
N PRO A 58 -5.32 -10.57 -7.40
CA PRO A 58 -6.71 -10.64 -6.94
C PRO A 58 -6.88 -11.30 -5.57
N CYS A 59 -5.86 -12.01 -5.09
CA CYS A 59 -5.87 -12.64 -3.78
C CYS A 59 -5.46 -11.71 -2.64
N ILE A 60 -5.04 -10.47 -2.93
CA ILE A 60 -4.80 -9.47 -1.88
C ILE A 60 -6.15 -8.92 -1.37
N PRO A 61 -6.44 -9.05 -0.07
CA PRO A 61 -7.65 -8.46 0.50
C PRO A 61 -7.62 -6.93 0.44
N SER A 62 -8.78 -6.32 0.19
CA SER A 62 -8.94 -4.85 0.21
C SER A 62 -8.50 -4.22 1.54
N SER A 63 -8.67 -4.92 2.67
CA SER A 63 -8.19 -4.45 3.97
C SER A 63 -6.67 -4.29 4.04
N LEU A 64 -5.91 -5.10 3.31
CA LEU A 64 -4.46 -4.95 3.20
C LEU A 64 -4.07 -3.79 2.27
N ILE A 65 -4.88 -3.50 1.24
CA ILE A 65 -4.69 -2.31 0.40
C ILE A 65 -4.91 -1.03 1.21
N ASP A 66 -6.01 -0.98 1.98
CA ASP A 66 -6.29 0.11 2.92
C ASP A 66 -5.14 0.32 3.91
N GLU A 67 -4.66 -0.76 4.54
CA GLU A 67 -3.54 -0.71 5.49
C GLU A 67 -2.24 -0.23 4.82
N ALA A 68 -1.98 -0.70 3.60
CA ALA A 68 -0.81 -0.29 2.83
C ALA A 68 -0.83 1.21 2.51
N PHE A 69 -1.99 1.73 2.12
CA PHE A 69 -2.16 3.16 1.83
C PHE A 69 -1.91 4.03 3.07
N VAL A 70 -2.51 3.67 4.22
CA VAL A 70 -2.34 4.42 5.47
C VAL A 70 -0.87 4.38 5.94
N ARG A 71 -0.23 3.22 5.91
CA ARG A 71 1.19 3.10 6.32
C ARG A 71 2.14 3.83 5.38
N ALA A 72 1.87 3.84 4.07
CA ALA A 72 2.64 4.62 3.13
C ALA A 72 2.58 6.12 3.46
N ALA A 73 1.42 6.63 3.86
CA ALA A 73 1.28 8.03 4.29
C ALA A 73 2.05 8.32 5.58
N GLN A 74 1.95 7.43 6.58
CA GLN A 74 2.75 7.53 7.82
C GLN A 74 4.26 7.50 7.56
N GLY A 75 4.71 6.63 6.65
CA GLY A 75 6.10 6.43 6.29
C GLY A 75 6.64 7.40 5.24
N GLN A 76 5.82 8.36 4.81
CA GLN A 76 6.13 9.32 3.74
C GLN A 76 6.62 8.63 2.44
N LYS A 77 5.96 7.54 2.06
CA LYS A 77 6.26 6.76 0.85
C LYS A 77 5.43 7.23 -0.33
N THR A 78 5.83 8.34 -0.92
CA THR A 78 5.12 8.99 -2.03
C THR A 78 4.90 8.03 -3.20
N ASP A 79 5.93 7.28 -3.58
CA ASP A 79 5.89 6.26 -4.63
C ASP A 79 4.79 5.20 -4.41
N THR A 80 4.59 4.80 -3.15
CA THR A 80 3.59 3.79 -2.77
C THR A 80 2.19 4.41 -2.74
N ILE A 81 2.06 5.66 -2.30
CA ILE A 81 0.80 6.42 -2.35
C ILE A 81 0.34 6.63 -3.80
N GLU A 82 1.23 7.07 -4.68
CA GLU A 82 0.93 7.30 -6.10
C GLU A 82 0.42 6.02 -6.78
N VAL A 83 0.98 4.87 -6.45
CA VAL A 83 0.56 3.59 -7.04
C VAL A 83 -0.78 3.12 -6.48
N LEU A 84 -0.99 3.24 -5.16
CA LEU A 84 -2.18 2.68 -4.50
C LEU A 84 -3.41 3.60 -4.56
N ARG A 85 -3.25 4.91 -4.80
CA ARG A 85 -4.36 5.87 -4.75
C ARG A 85 -5.49 5.60 -5.75
N ASP A 86 -5.16 4.94 -6.86
CA ASP A 86 -6.07 4.57 -7.94
C ASP A 86 -6.56 3.11 -7.83
N ASP A 87 -6.21 2.38 -6.77
CA ASP A 87 -6.72 1.01 -6.55
C ASP A 87 -8.23 1.04 -6.28
N SER A 88 -8.99 0.26 -7.04
CA SER A 88 -10.45 0.20 -6.94
C SER A 88 -10.96 -0.34 -5.60
N HIS A 89 -10.12 -1.06 -4.86
CA HIS A 89 -10.46 -1.61 -3.55
C HIS A 89 -10.20 -0.65 -2.40
N LEU A 90 -9.52 0.48 -2.66
CA LEU A 90 -9.17 1.46 -1.65
C LEU A 90 -10.41 2.20 -1.14
N THR A 91 -10.64 2.14 0.17
CA THR A 91 -11.83 2.74 0.76
C THR A 91 -11.66 4.23 1.02
N SER A 92 -12.78 4.97 1.03
CA SER A 92 -12.80 6.39 1.43
C SER A 92 -12.33 6.60 2.87
N LYS A 93 -12.57 5.63 3.75
CA LYS A 93 -12.07 5.64 5.13
C LYS A 93 -10.55 5.62 5.16
N ALA A 94 -9.92 4.69 4.44
CA ALA A 94 -8.47 4.58 4.38
C ALA A 94 -7.82 5.85 3.83
N LYS A 95 -8.45 6.48 2.82
CA LYS A 95 -8.01 7.78 2.29
C LYS A 95 -8.02 8.89 3.36
N GLY A 96 -9.10 8.97 4.15
CA GLY A 96 -9.19 9.92 5.26
C GLY A 96 -8.17 9.66 6.37
N ASP A 97 -7.99 8.40 6.76
CA ASP A 97 -7.02 7.99 7.77
C ASP A 97 -5.57 8.33 7.32
N ALA A 98 -5.25 8.05 6.05
CA ALA A 98 -3.96 8.40 5.46
C ALA A 98 -3.69 9.92 5.49
N PHE A 99 -4.70 10.75 5.20
CA PHE A 99 -4.56 12.21 5.26
C PHE A 99 -4.26 12.69 6.69
N VAL A 100 -5.00 12.17 7.67
CA VAL A 100 -4.80 12.51 9.09
C VAL A 100 -3.40 12.11 9.54
N ASP A 101 -2.90 10.95 9.11
CA ASP A 101 -1.57 10.50 9.48
C ASP A 101 -0.45 11.26 8.77
N ALA A 102 -0.62 11.60 7.49
CA ALA A 102 0.30 12.51 6.79
C ALA A 102 0.42 13.86 7.49
N PHE A 103 -0.71 14.41 7.98
CA PHE A 103 -0.73 15.64 8.77
C PHE A 103 0.05 15.51 10.09
N LYS A 104 -0.16 14.43 10.86
CA LYS A 104 0.57 14.18 12.12
C LYS A 104 2.07 14.06 11.88
N CYS A 105 2.47 13.45 10.77
CA CYS A 105 3.86 13.27 10.36
C CYS A 105 4.45 14.50 9.65
N GLN A 106 3.73 15.63 9.56
CA GLN A 106 4.15 16.85 8.86
C GLN A 106 4.57 16.61 7.39
N GLY A 107 4.02 15.56 6.76
CA GLY A 107 4.33 15.16 5.39
C GLY A 107 3.60 16.02 4.37
N VAL A 108 4.00 17.28 4.20
CA VAL A 108 3.31 18.26 3.33
C VAL A 108 3.17 17.76 1.89
N GLU A 109 4.16 17.06 1.35
CA GLU A 109 4.10 16.48 0.01
C GLU A 109 3.04 15.39 -0.09
N ILE A 110 3.02 14.45 0.85
CA ILE A 110 1.98 13.41 0.95
C ILE A 110 0.60 14.06 1.12
N MET A 111 0.49 15.09 1.95
CA MET A 111 -0.77 15.81 2.11
C MET A 111 -1.26 16.41 0.79
N LYS A 112 -0.39 16.97 -0.05
CA LYS A 112 -0.76 17.50 -1.37
C LYS A 112 -1.27 16.38 -2.28
N GLU A 113 -0.55 15.26 -2.35
CA GLU A 113 -0.97 14.07 -3.11
C GLU A 113 -2.33 13.55 -2.67
N LEU A 114 -2.59 13.56 -1.36
CA LEU A 114 -3.86 13.10 -0.79
C LEU A 114 -5.00 14.14 -0.87
N TYR A 115 -4.67 15.42 -1.02
CA TYR A 115 -5.64 16.52 -1.10
C TYR A 115 -6.28 16.65 -2.48
N ASP A 116 -5.63 16.15 -3.53
CA ASP A 116 -6.23 16.05 -4.86
C ASP A 116 -7.61 15.36 -4.80
N GLU A 117 -8.60 15.91 -5.53
CA GLU A 117 -10.03 15.53 -5.51
C GLU A 117 -10.32 14.03 -5.60
N LYS A 118 -9.40 13.24 -6.19
CA LYS A 118 -9.51 11.78 -6.30
C LYS A 118 -9.31 11.05 -4.96
N CYS A 119 -8.71 11.71 -3.97
CA CYS A 119 -8.29 11.13 -2.70
C CYS A 119 -9.06 11.67 -1.50
N THR A 120 -9.69 12.84 -1.57
CA THR A 120 -10.55 13.31 -0.48
C THR A 120 -11.94 12.66 -0.56
N PRO A 121 -12.51 12.14 0.54
CA PRO A 121 -13.94 11.85 0.58
C PRO A 121 -14.71 13.13 0.21
N PRO A 122 -15.84 13.05 -0.52
CA PRO A 122 -16.66 14.22 -0.78
C PRO A 122 -16.97 14.87 0.57
N SER A 123 -16.59 16.12 0.71
CA SER A 123 -16.82 16.88 1.92
C SER A 123 -18.32 16.85 2.23
N SER A 124 -18.75 16.04 3.18
CA SER A 124 -19.95 16.33 3.97
C SER A 124 -19.58 17.46 4.93
N GLY A 125 -19.25 18.62 4.35
CA GLY A 125 -18.71 19.78 5.01
C GLY A 125 -19.56 20.99 4.65
N CYS A 126 -20.60 21.20 5.44
CA CYS A 126 -21.07 22.54 5.75
C CYS A 126 -19.85 23.30 6.31
N PHE A 127 -19.21 24.12 5.49
CA PHE A 127 -18.28 25.14 5.97
C PHE A 127 -18.97 26.49 5.85
N PRO A 128 -19.08 27.28 6.94
CA PRO A 128 -19.62 28.62 6.85
C PRO A 128 -18.61 29.50 6.10
N SER A 129 -19.06 30.06 4.99
CA SER A 129 -18.35 31.10 4.26
C SER A 129 -18.02 32.27 5.20
N LYS A 130 -16.78 32.74 5.17
CA LYS A 130 -16.47 34.12 5.53
C LYS A 130 -16.71 35.02 4.33
#